data_AF-B2AZP7-F1
#
_entry.id   AF-B2AZP7-F1
#
_cell.length_a   1.000
_cell.length_b   1.000
_cell.length_c   1.000
_cell.angle_alpha   90.00
_cell.angle_beta   90.00
_cell.angle_gamma   90.00
#
_symmetry.space_group_name_H-M   'P 1'
#
loop_
_entity.id
_entity.type
_entity.pdbx_description
1 polymer ?
#
loop_
_entity_poly.entity_id
_entity_poly.type
_entity_poly.pdbx_seq_one_letter_code
_entity_poly.pdbx_strand_id
1 'polypeptide(L)'
;MPSLLKAFQLGCESYISSASFRKPTALLASPSFGRWNHGHMTKRHRTGHTAGMPQDGDGPFAPAGREKIQRLLQQGYGLFDVFRLEDHISRRPRMVFDAMVEEDKELASLVRKRKRGKWSDEEKEHLIKLTNNRRRIDIESIARQIGRGPGAVKYQLRLMAKEKSAELGNDAVSFSAALLDKDLGKEKQSILEARMCQIIDRLLEEGDVTTHWRTILSAKSAEAWVATILALIPTPVKHILAAPRPPTAADWRSLAWQDTSLFGVYAWVLKRGRGSGLNPLRVEDYVYIGSATNRITGHFATLLVMEPASSEIGDITKARELVVFAEAIFTILFGALTETESAGVTDRAGQHRRLHSLSPWVHTQRFNYRGLCSHNPLALDLEPRGGICSSCPMENTDPRQSGPVADYKATES
;
A
#
# COMPACT_ATOMS: atom_id res chain seq x y z
N MET A 1 -31.94 6.72 -61.54
CA MET A 1 -31.93 5.97 -62.82
C MET A 1 -31.14 6.80 -63.83
N PRO A 2 -29.96 6.37 -64.30
CA PRO A 2 -28.91 5.62 -63.58
C PRO A 2 -28.33 6.54 -62.47
N SER A 3 -27.04 6.85 -62.22
CA SER A 3 -25.73 6.26 -62.60
C SER A 3 -24.75 6.32 -61.41
N LEU A 4 -23.44 6.57 -61.63
CA LEU A 4 -22.37 5.85 -60.95
C LEU A 4 -20.96 6.49 -61.09
N LEU A 5 -20.03 5.97 -60.27
CA LEU A 5 -18.60 6.30 -60.11
C LEU A 5 -18.33 7.68 -59.46
N LYS A 6 -17.66 7.80 -58.30
CA LYS A 6 -16.34 7.29 -57.79
C LYS A 6 -15.13 8.03 -58.41
N ALA A 7 -14.14 8.50 -57.63
CA ALA A 7 -13.99 8.55 -56.16
C ALA A 7 -12.81 9.47 -55.75
N PHE A 8 -12.87 10.03 -54.51
CA PHE A 8 -11.80 10.29 -53.50
C PHE A 8 -10.37 10.75 -53.95
N GLN A 9 -9.65 11.62 -53.21
CA GLN A 9 -9.76 12.02 -51.80
C GLN A 9 -9.27 13.47 -51.58
N LEU A 10 -9.79 14.15 -50.56
CA LEU A 10 -9.49 15.55 -50.22
C LEU A 10 -8.43 15.69 -49.10
N GLY A 11 -7.76 16.86 -49.07
CA GLY A 11 -7.10 17.42 -47.88
C GLY A 11 -7.94 18.57 -47.28
N CYS A 12 -7.32 19.42 -46.45
CA CYS A 12 -7.95 20.52 -45.67
C CYS A 12 -8.86 19.99 -44.52
N GLU A 13 -8.72 20.45 -43.26
CA GLU A 13 -9.14 21.76 -42.68
C GLU A 13 -10.68 21.94 -42.67
N SER A 14 -11.34 22.44 -41.62
CA SER A 14 -10.88 22.86 -40.27
C SER A 14 -12.06 23.03 -39.27
N TYR A 15 -11.72 23.24 -37.98
CA TYR A 15 -12.45 24.02 -36.97
C TYR A 15 -13.78 23.54 -36.32
N ILE A 16 -13.81 23.70 -34.99
CA ILE A 16 -14.92 24.05 -34.07
C ILE A 16 -16.23 23.23 -34.15
N SER A 17 -16.55 22.50 -33.05
CA SER A 17 -17.54 23.02 -32.08
C SER A 17 -17.53 22.31 -30.71
N SER A 18 -18.24 22.92 -29.76
CA SER A 18 -18.29 22.66 -28.33
C SER A 18 -18.83 21.29 -27.90
N ALA A 19 -18.19 20.70 -26.89
CA ALA A 19 -18.84 19.79 -25.93
C ALA A 19 -18.46 20.23 -24.49
N SER A 20 -19.45 20.70 -23.73
CA SER A 20 -19.26 21.32 -22.42
C SER A 20 -19.11 20.30 -21.30
N PHE A 21 -17.87 19.94 -20.95
CA PHE A 21 -17.61 19.18 -19.73
C PHE A 21 -17.96 20.00 -18.49
N ARG A 22 -19.01 19.57 -17.78
CA ARG A 22 -19.46 20.18 -16.54
C ARG A 22 -18.40 20.08 -15.45
N LYS A 23 -18.38 21.05 -14.54
CA LYS A 23 -17.51 21.09 -13.36
C LYS A 23 -17.58 19.75 -12.59
N PRO A 24 -16.47 19.18 -12.11
CA PRO A 24 -16.53 18.12 -11.10
C PRO A 24 -17.18 18.69 -9.85
N THR A 25 -18.34 18.15 -9.45
CA THR A 25 -19.01 18.54 -8.21
C THR A 25 -18.15 18.06 -7.03
N ALA A 26 -17.47 19.00 -6.36
CA ALA A 26 -16.59 18.70 -5.23
C ALA A 26 -17.40 18.42 -3.95
N LEU A 27 -18.06 17.26 -3.90
CA LEU A 27 -18.85 16.80 -2.77
C LEU A 27 -18.30 15.50 -2.18
N LEU A 28 -18.45 15.37 -0.86
CA LEU A 28 -18.35 14.12 -0.08
C LEU A 28 -17.05 13.31 -0.17
N ALA A 29 -15.90 13.97 -0.32
CA ALA A 29 -14.67 13.39 0.20
C ALA A 29 -14.75 13.30 1.75
N SER A 30 -14.65 12.08 2.29
CA SER A 30 -14.24 11.82 3.68
C SER A 30 -12.96 12.61 4.03
N PRO A 31 -12.71 12.95 5.31
CA PRO A 31 -11.49 13.66 5.70
C PRO A 31 -10.26 12.96 5.10
N SER A 32 -9.36 13.72 4.47
CA SER A 32 -8.28 13.16 3.66
C SER A 32 -7.27 12.44 4.56
N PHE A 33 -7.47 11.13 4.74
CA PHE A 33 -6.66 10.29 5.63
C PHE A 33 -5.17 10.42 5.31
N GLY A 34 -4.37 10.43 6.38
CA GLY A 34 -3.08 11.09 6.41
C GLY A 34 -2.16 10.79 5.23
N ARG A 35 -1.65 11.86 4.59
CA ARG A 35 -0.52 11.77 3.66
C ARG A 35 0.61 10.96 4.32
N TRP A 36 0.93 9.80 3.76
CA TRP A 36 2.19 9.12 4.04
C TRP A 36 3.34 9.96 3.48
N ASN A 37 3.79 10.93 4.27
CA ASN A 37 4.89 11.82 3.92
C ASN A 37 6.22 11.05 3.85
N HIS A 38 6.51 10.46 2.69
CA HIS A 38 7.85 10.03 2.30
C HIS A 38 8.73 11.25 1.97
N GLY A 39 8.78 12.22 2.90
CA GLY A 39 9.23 13.60 2.70
C GLY A 39 10.45 14.04 3.51
N HIS A 40 11.17 13.11 4.15
CA HIS A 40 12.42 13.41 4.86
C HIS A 40 13.60 12.56 4.39
N MET A 41 14.04 12.80 3.15
CA MET A 41 15.48 12.79 2.88
C MET A 41 15.98 14.23 3.06
N THR A 42 16.57 14.51 4.21
CA THR A 42 17.29 15.76 4.45
C THR A 42 18.48 15.83 3.50
N LYS A 43 18.49 16.82 2.60
CA LYS A 43 19.70 17.22 1.88
C LYS A 43 20.71 17.68 2.93
N ARG A 44 21.66 16.81 3.31
CA ARG A 44 22.84 17.25 4.04
C ARG A 44 23.61 18.20 3.12
N HIS A 45 23.56 19.50 3.41
CA HIS A 45 24.53 20.42 2.87
C HIS A 45 25.91 19.94 3.33
N ARG A 46 26.76 19.48 2.40
CA ARG A 46 28.19 19.33 2.64
C ARG A 46 28.71 20.75 2.82
N THR A 47 28.90 21.20 4.06
CA THR A 47 29.67 22.41 4.34
C THR A 47 31.07 22.19 3.79
N GLY A 48 31.48 23.07 2.87
CA GLY A 48 32.79 23.01 2.22
C GLY A 48 33.89 23.45 3.17
N HIS A 49 34.17 22.66 4.22
CA HIS A 49 35.38 22.84 4.99
C HIS A 49 36.57 22.56 4.09
N THR A 50 37.38 23.58 3.85
CA THR A 50 38.71 23.47 3.24
C THR A 50 39.63 22.76 4.22
N ALA A 51 39.51 21.43 4.29
CA ALA A 51 40.46 20.59 4.96
C ALA A 51 41.86 20.85 4.38
N GLY A 52 42.87 20.99 5.24
CA GLY A 52 44.25 21.14 4.82
C GLY A 52 44.70 19.96 3.94
N MET A 53 45.75 20.18 3.16
CA MET A 53 46.42 19.08 2.44
C MET A 53 46.79 17.99 3.46
N PRO A 54 46.44 16.71 3.25
CA PRO A 54 46.86 15.63 4.14
C PRO A 54 48.39 15.62 4.23
N GLN A 55 48.91 15.50 5.45
CA GLN A 55 50.34 15.20 5.62
C GLN A 55 50.61 13.77 5.13
N ASP A 56 51.80 13.50 4.60
CA ASP A 56 52.10 12.23 3.92
C ASP A 56 51.95 10.97 4.82
N GLY A 57 51.89 11.16 6.14
CA GLY A 57 51.61 10.10 7.13
C GLY A 57 50.15 9.58 7.14
N ASP A 58 49.17 10.35 6.67
CA ASP A 58 47.74 9.96 6.66
C ASP A 58 47.32 9.25 5.36
N GLY A 59 48.28 8.91 4.49
CA GLY A 59 48.02 8.20 3.25
C GLY A 59 47.43 6.79 3.49
N PRO A 60 46.55 6.29 2.62
CA PRO A 60 45.92 4.96 2.77
C PRO A 60 46.90 3.77 2.74
N PHE A 61 48.18 4.01 2.44
CA PHE A 61 49.26 3.00 2.44
C PHE A 61 50.36 3.27 3.48
N ALA A 62 50.21 4.31 4.31
CA ALA A 62 50.91 4.42 5.58
C ALA A 62 50.44 3.29 6.52
N PRO A 63 51.18 2.96 7.60
CA PRO A 63 50.88 1.79 8.43
C PRO A 63 49.43 1.73 8.93
N ALA A 64 48.89 2.84 9.45
CA ALA A 64 47.50 2.93 9.90
C ALA A 64 46.47 2.72 8.76
N GLY A 65 46.77 3.22 7.55
CA GLY A 65 45.96 3.01 6.36
C GLY A 65 45.93 1.54 5.92
N ARG A 66 47.10 0.88 5.89
CA ARG A 66 47.20 -0.57 5.59
C ARG A 66 46.47 -1.40 6.63
N GLU A 67 46.68 -1.14 7.92
CA GLU A 67 45.99 -1.83 9.02
C GLU A 67 44.46 -1.67 8.93
N LYS A 68 43.98 -0.51 8.45
CA LYS A 68 42.54 -0.27 8.21
C LYS A 68 42.01 -1.07 7.01
N ILE A 69 42.74 -1.09 5.88
CA ILE A 69 42.42 -1.92 4.71
C ILE A 69 42.41 -3.41 5.11
N GLN A 70 43.44 -3.87 5.82
CA GLN A 70 43.61 -5.24 6.30
C GLN A 70 42.43 -5.67 7.17
N ARG A 71 42.04 -4.86 8.16
CA ARG A 71 40.86 -5.10 9.02
C ARG A 71 39.56 -5.19 8.22
N LEU A 72 39.37 -4.34 7.20
CA LEU A 72 38.18 -4.41 6.34
C LEU A 72 38.16 -5.68 5.45
N LEU A 73 39.31 -6.10 4.89
CA LEU A 73 39.41 -7.36 4.14
C LEU A 73 39.16 -8.57 5.05
N GLN A 74 39.69 -8.57 6.28
CA GLN A 74 39.42 -9.59 7.31
C GLN A 74 37.93 -9.64 7.70
N GLN A 75 37.25 -8.49 7.80
CA GLN A 75 35.80 -8.37 7.99
C GLN A 75 34.98 -8.80 6.74
N GLY A 76 35.63 -9.20 5.65
CA GLY A 76 34.99 -9.75 4.44
C GLY A 76 34.45 -8.70 3.47
N TYR A 77 34.88 -7.43 3.56
CA TYR A 77 34.68 -6.47 2.48
C TYR A 77 35.55 -6.84 1.27
N GLY A 78 35.05 -6.65 0.04
CA GLY A 78 35.87 -6.78 -1.16
C GLY A 78 36.59 -5.47 -1.48
N LEU A 79 37.65 -5.52 -2.32
CA LEU A 79 38.42 -4.32 -2.74
C LEU A 79 37.55 -3.12 -3.09
N PHE A 80 36.56 -3.31 -3.96
CA PHE A 80 35.66 -2.25 -4.40
C PHE A 80 34.88 -1.60 -3.25
N ASP A 81 34.57 -2.37 -2.21
CA ASP A 81 33.80 -1.91 -1.06
C ASP A 81 34.71 -1.13 -0.11
N VAL A 82 35.96 -1.57 0.07
CA VAL A 82 37.03 -0.83 0.79
C VAL A 82 37.35 0.49 0.08
N PHE A 83 37.60 0.45 -1.23
CA PHE A 83 37.82 1.62 -2.09
C PHE A 83 36.70 2.67 -1.97
N ARG A 84 35.45 2.23 -1.78
CA ARG A 84 34.27 3.12 -1.64
C ARG A 84 34.06 3.64 -0.21
N LEU A 85 34.62 2.98 0.81
CA LEU A 85 34.50 3.40 2.22
C LEU A 85 35.58 4.43 2.60
N GLU A 86 36.73 4.39 1.94
CA GLU A 86 37.84 5.30 2.19
C GLU A 86 37.76 6.55 1.29
N ASP A 87 37.19 7.64 1.81
CA ASP A 87 37.00 8.93 1.10
C ASP A 87 38.34 9.60 0.65
N HIS A 88 39.48 9.07 1.11
CA HIS A 88 40.84 9.43 0.67
C HIS A 88 41.34 8.57 -0.51
N ILE A 89 40.92 7.30 -0.61
CA ILE A 89 41.30 6.39 -1.70
C ILE A 89 40.51 6.73 -2.97
N SER A 90 39.24 7.13 -2.83
CA SER A 90 38.33 7.47 -3.93
C SER A 90 38.78 8.66 -4.80
N ARG A 91 39.83 9.41 -4.39
CA ARG A 91 40.53 10.40 -5.23
C ARG A 91 41.51 9.78 -6.24
N ARG A 92 41.99 8.55 -6.03
CA ARG A 92 42.86 7.83 -6.97
C ARG A 92 42.01 7.01 -7.96
N PRO A 93 42.46 6.83 -9.23
CA PRO A 93 41.79 5.90 -10.14
C PRO A 93 41.77 4.49 -9.55
N ARG A 94 40.61 3.82 -9.59
CA ARG A 94 40.45 2.50 -8.96
C ARG A 94 41.50 1.48 -9.39
N MET A 95 41.92 1.50 -10.66
CA MET A 95 42.97 0.60 -11.18
C MET A 95 44.28 0.70 -10.39
N VAL A 96 44.63 1.88 -9.86
CA VAL A 96 45.83 2.07 -9.02
C VAL A 96 45.65 1.40 -7.67
N PHE A 97 44.48 1.52 -7.03
CA PHE A 97 44.18 0.82 -5.78
C PHE A 97 44.12 -0.70 -5.97
N ASP A 98 43.45 -1.16 -7.03
CA ASP A 98 43.34 -2.59 -7.35
C ASP A 98 44.75 -3.20 -7.54
N ALA A 99 45.63 -2.56 -8.32
CA ALA A 99 47.02 -3.01 -8.52
C ALA A 99 47.88 -2.96 -7.24
N MET A 100 47.83 -1.87 -6.46
CA MET A 100 48.62 -1.74 -5.23
C MET A 100 48.26 -2.79 -4.16
N VAL A 101 47.02 -3.32 -4.18
CA VAL A 101 46.59 -4.42 -3.28
C VAL A 101 46.96 -5.80 -3.85
N GLU A 102 47.20 -5.93 -5.16
CA GLU A 102 47.74 -7.15 -5.77
C GLU A 102 49.27 -7.27 -5.61
N GLU A 103 49.99 -6.14 -5.49
CA GLU A 103 51.43 -6.09 -5.18
C GLU A 103 51.76 -6.44 -3.71
N ASP A 104 50.91 -6.02 -2.76
CA ASP A 104 51.06 -6.32 -1.33
C ASP A 104 50.62 -7.75 -1.03
N LYS A 105 51.58 -8.67 -0.84
CA LYS A 105 51.32 -10.11 -0.63
C LYS A 105 50.41 -10.41 0.55
N GLU A 106 50.46 -9.62 1.63
CA GLU A 106 49.61 -9.85 2.80
C GLU A 106 48.17 -9.44 2.49
N LEU A 107 47.96 -8.24 1.95
CA LEU A 107 46.63 -7.76 1.56
C LEU A 107 46.04 -8.64 0.45
N ALA A 108 46.83 -9.01 -0.56
CA ALA A 108 46.45 -9.91 -1.65
C ALA A 108 45.94 -11.27 -1.14
N SER A 109 46.56 -11.84 -0.09
CA SER A 109 46.12 -13.09 0.53
C SER A 109 44.73 -12.99 1.18
N LEU A 110 44.36 -11.80 1.67
CA LEU A 110 43.07 -11.50 2.28
C LEU A 110 41.99 -11.18 1.23
N VAL A 111 42.35 -10.99 -0.04
CA VAL A 111 41.39 -10.73 -1.13
C VAL A 111 40.58 -11.98 -1.44
N ARG A 112 39.41 -12.09 -0.79
CA ARG A 112 38.40 -13.10 -1.14
C ARG A 112 37.98 -12.95 -2.60
N LYS A 113 38.47 -13.84 -3.46
CA LYS A 113 38.05 -13.96 -4.87
C LYS A 113 36.53 -14.16 -4.93
N ARG A 114 35.78 -13.10 -5.28
CA ARG A 114 34.32 -13.12 -5.39
C ARG A 114 33.88 -14.25 -6.34
N LYS A 115 33.07 -15.18 -5.85
CA LYS A 115 32.60 -16.35 -6.60
C LYS A 115 31.86 -15.92 -7.87
N ARG A 116 32.21 -16.54 -9.01
CA ARG A 116 31.60 -16.33 -10.33
C ARG A 116 31.01 -17.65 -10.84
N GLY A 117 30.15 -17.59 -11.85
CA GLY A 117 29.49 -18.78 -12.41
C GLY A 117 28.19 -19.18 -11.68
N LYS A 118 27.72 -20.41 -11.93
CA LYS A 118 26.47 -20.97 -11.39
C LYS A 118 26.43 -20.92 -9.85
N TRP A 119 25.23 -20.87 -9.27
CA TRP A 119 24.99 -21.00 -7.84
C TRP A 119 24.83 -22.47 -7.48
N SER A 120 25.50 -22.93 -6.42
CA SER A 120 25.25 -24.28 -5.87
C SER A 120 24.01 -24.27 -4.96
N ASP A 121 23.47 -25.44 -4.66
CA ASP A 121 22.23 -25.55 -3.88
C ASP A 121 22.45 -25.21 -2.39
N GLU A 122 23.65 -25.43 -1.85
CA GLU A 122 24.04 -24.98 -0.51
C GLU A 122 24.13 -23.45 -0.43
N GLU A 123 24.55 -22.78 -1.52
CA GLU A 123 24.52 -21.31 -1.58
C GLU A 123 23.09 -20.77 -1.66
N LYS A 124 22.18 -21.45 -2.36
CA LYS A 124 20.74 -21.12 -2.39
C LYS A 124 20.11 -21.34 -1.02
N GLU A 125 20.42 -22.45 -0.35
CA GLU A 125 19.89 -22.79 0.97
C GLU A 125 20.43 -21.84 2.06
N HIS A 126 21.72 -21.47 2.00
CA HIS A 126 22.30 -20.45 2.87
C HIS A 126 21.69 -19.07 2.58
N LEU A 127 21.44 -18.71 1.31
CA LEU A 127 20.73 -17.49 0.93
C LEU A 127 19.29 -17.45 1.47
N ILE A 128 18.58 -18.59 1.47
CA ILE A 128 17.29 -18.75 2.16
C ILE A 128 17.48 -18.53 3.66
N LYS A 129 18.40 -19.23 4.34
CA LYS A 129 18.66 -19.10 5.79
C LYS A 129 18.95 -17.65 6.20
N LEU A 130 19.77 -16.92 5.44
CA LEU A 130 20.12 -15.52 5.71
C LEU A 130 19.00 -14.50 5.45
N THR A 131 17.98 -14.87 4.66
CA THR A 131 16.83 -14.01 4.34
C THR A 131 15.52 -14.46 4.99
N ASN A 132 15.46 -15.67 5.55
CA ASN A 132 14.25 -16.23 6.14
C ASN A 132 13.76 -15.34 7.29
N ASN A 133 12.43 -15.22 7.41
CA ASN A 133 11.72 -14.31 8.32
C ASN A 133 12.00 -12.80 8.14
N ARG A 134 13.13 -12.36 7.57
CA ARG A 134 13.50 -10.94 7.45
C ARG A 134 12.64 -10.18 6.44
N ARG A 135 11.96 -9.11 6.88
CA ARG A 135 11.10 -8.23 6.04
C ARG A 135 11.91 -7.28 5.15
N ARG A 136 13.00 -6.73 5.69
CA ARG A 136 14.05 -6.00 4.98
C ARG A 136 15.34 -6.81 5.04
N ILE A 137 16.15 -6.75 4.00
CA ILE A 137 17.41 -7.49 3.91
C ILE A 137 18.55 -6.57 3.47
N ASP A 138 19.67 -6.64 4.18
CA ASP A 138 20.92 -6.01 3.75
C ASP A 138 21.62 -6.90 2.71
N ILE A 139 21.42 -6.54 1.44
CA ILE A 139 22.02 -7.23 0.29
C ILE A 139 23.56 -7.16 0.35
N GLU A 140 24.15 -6.08 0.89
CA GLU A 140 25.61 -5.92 0.99
C GLU A 140 26.17 -6.89 2.06
N SER A 141 25.51 -7.02 3.22
CA SER A 141 25.90 -8.00 4.25
C SER A 141 25.72 -9.45 3.80
N ILE A 142 24.63 -9.77 3.09
CA ILE A 142 24.43 -11.11 2.52
C ILE A 142 25.49 -11.41 1.44
N ALA A 143 25.85 -10.43 0.61
CA ALA A 143 26.91 -10.55 -0.39
C ALA A 143 28.27 -10.87 0.23
N ARG A 144 28.65 -10.17 1.31
CA ARG A 144 29.89 -10.47 2.07
C ARG A 144 29.88 -11.88 2.67
N GLN A 145 28.75 -12.32 3.23
CA GLN A 145 28.62 -13.65 3.86
C GLN A 145 28.68 -14.81 2.87
N ILE A 146 28.10 -14.68 1.67
CA ILE A 146 28.12 -15.75 0.65
C ILE A 146 29.39 -15.70 -0.23
N GLY A 147 30.09 -14.55 -0.26
CA GLY A 147 31.25 -14.32 -1.13
C GLY A 147 30.87 -14.01 -2.59
N ARG A 148 29.65 -13.53 -2.82
CA ARG A 148 29.05 -13.24 -4.13
C ARG A 148 28.89 -11.73 -4.31
N GLY A 149 28.77 -11.24 -5.55
CA GLY A 149 28.51 -9.81 -5.79
C GLY A 149 27.09 -9.38 -5.39
N PRO A 150 26.85 -8.18 -4.84
CA PRO A 150 25.52 -7.69 -4.43
C PRO A 150 24.46 -7.77 -5.54
N GLY A 151 24.84 -7.45 -6.78
CA GLY A 151 23.99 -7.60 -7.95
C GLY A 151 23.61 -9.05 -8.25
N ALA A 152 24.53 -10.00 -8.05
CA ALA A 152 24.29 -11.43 -8.25
C ALA A 152 23.38 -12.00 -7.16
N VAL A 153 23.56 -11.60 -5.89
CA VAL A 153 22.65 -11.94 -4.78
C VAL A 153 21.24 -11.43 -5.09
N LYS A 154 21.11 -10.16 -5.48
CA LYS A 154 19.84 -9.52 -5.83
C LYS A 154 19.17 -10.15 -7.06
N TYR A 155 19.95 -10.67 -8.01
CA TYR A 155 19.44 -11.43 -9.15
C TYR A 155 18.94 -12.81 -8.71
N GLN A 156 19.75 -13.59 -7.99
CA GLN A 156 19.38 -14.93 -7.54
C GLN A 156 18.15 -14.92 -6.63
N LEU A 157 18.05 -13.96 -5.71
CA LEU A 157 16.87 -13.74 -4.88
C LEU A 157 15.60 -13.44 -5.68
N ARG A 158 15.70 -12.80 -6.86
CA ARG A 158 14.57 -12.56 -7.75
C ARG A 158 14.20 -13.80 -8.58
N LEU A 159 15.20 -14.57 -8.98
CA LEU A 159 15.00 -15.84 -9.70
C LEU A 159 14.27 -16.84 -8.80
N MET A 160 14.78 -17.05 -7.58
CA MET A 160 14.17 -17.90 -6.55
C MET A 160 12.79 -17.39 -6.10
N ALA A 161 12.55 -16.07 -6.09
CA ALA A 161 11.21 -15.53 -5.87
C ALA A 161 10.25 -15.87 -7.01
N LYS A 162 10.71 -15.86 -8.27
CA LYS A 162 9.90 -16.24 -9.44
C LYS A 162 9.61 -17.74 -9.46
N GLU A 163 10.62 -18.57 -9.21
CA GLU A 163 10.52 -20.03 -9.08
C GLU A 163 9.48 -20.38 -8.01
N LYS A 164 9.66 -19.86 -6.79
CA LYS A 164 8.70 -20.04 -5.68
C LYS A 164 7.30 -19.48 -5.96
N SER A 165 7.16 -18.44 -6.80
CA SER A 165 5.85 -17.91 -7.22
C SER A 165 5.14 -18.79 -8.27
N ALA A 166 5.87 -19.68 -8.95
CA ALA A 166 5.29 -20.72 -9.78
C ALA A 166 4.95 -21.95 -8.94
N GLU A 167 5.88 -22.40 -8.07
CA GLU A 167 5.70 -23.54 -7.16
C GLU A 167 4.49 -23.38 -6.21
N LEU A 168 4.30 -22.18 -5.64
CA LEU A 168 3.17 -21.89 -4.76
C LEU A 168 1.82 -21.75 -5.50
N GLY A 169 1.83 -21.83 -6.84
CA GLY A 169 0.65 -21.71 -7.67
C GLY A 169 0.08 -20.28 -7.73
N ASN A 170 0.27 -19.61 -8.87
CA ASN A 170 -0.85 -18.78 -9.37
C ASN A 170 -2.05 -19.68 -9.75
N ASP A 171 -1.79 -20.98 -9.93
CA ASP A 171 -2.74 -22.08 -10.08
C ASP A 171 -3.36 -22.57 -8.75
N ALA A 172 -3.26 -21.79 -7.67
CA ALA A 172 -3.87 -22.07 -6.37
C ALA A 172 -5.41 -21.95 -6.43
N VAL A 173 -6.05 -22.86 -7.18
CA VAL A 173 -7.46 -22.98 -7.54
C VAL A 173 -8.25 -21.68 -7.33
N SER A 174 -7.97 -20.69 -8.18
CA SER A 174 -8.80 -19.50 -8.31
C SER A 174 -10.24 -19.95 -8.58
N PHE A 175 -11.22 -19.26 -7.98
CA PHE A 175 -12.60 -19.41 -8.42
C PHE A 175 -12.67 -19.12 -9.92
N SER A 176 -13.22 -20.06 -10.70
CA SER A 176 -13.46 -19.86 -12.13
C SER A 176 -14.67 -18.93 -12.31
N ALA A 177 -14.67 -18.11 -13.37
CA ALA A 177 -15.78 -17.19 -13.66
C ALA A 177 -17.13 -17.93 -13.68
N ALA A 178 -17.22 -19.05 -14.41
CA ALA A 178 -18.39 -19.92 -14.49
C ALA A 178 -18.82 -20.60 -13.16
N LEU A 179 -18.10 -20.39 -12.05
CA LEU A 179 -18.52 -20.75 -10.69
C LEU A 179 -18.89 -19.51 -9.85
N LEU A 180 -18.27 -18.36 -10.11
CA LEU A 180 -18.61 -17.06 -9.52
C LEU A 180 -19.94 -16.49 -10.06
N ASP A 181 -20.29 -16.80 -11.31
CA ASP A 181 -21.49 -16.35 -12.01
C ASP A 181 -22.76 -17.15 -11.64
N LYS A 182 -22.65 -18.17 -10.78
CA LYS A 182 -23.77 -19.01 -10.32
C LYS A 182 -24.32 -18.51 -8.99
N ASP A 183 -25.59 -18.79 -8.72
CA ASP A 183 -26.19 -18.48 -7.42
C ASP A 183 -25.44 -19.15 -6.26
N LEU A 184 -25.46 -18.47 -5.11
CA LEU A 184 -24.89 -19.01 -3.88
C LEU A 184 -25.85 -20.05 -3.27
N GLY A 185 -25.55 -21.33 -3.49
CA GLY A 185 -26.34 -22.43 -2.94
C GLY A 185 -26.52 -22.35 -1.41
N LYS A 186 -27.69 -22.78 -0.92
CA LYS A 186 -28.17 -22.55 0.46
C LYS A 186 -27.13 -22.81 1.56
N GLU A 187 -26.39 -23.91 1.48
CA GLU A 187 -25.30 -24.25 2.42
C GLU A 187 -24.25 -23.13 2.53
N LYS A 188 -23.74 -22.64 1.39
CA LYS A 188 -22.78 -21.54 1.33
C LYS A 188 -23.37 -20.22 1.83
N GLN A 189 -24.65 -19.97 1.56
CA GLN A 189 -25.37 -18.79 2.06
C GLN A 189 -25.43 -18.83 3.59
N SER A 190 -25.84 -19.95 4.21
CA SER A 190 -25.88 -20.07 5.67
C SER A 190 -24.50 -20.07 6.33
N ILE A 191 -23.46 -20.61 5.68
CA ILE A 191 -22.06 -20.48 6.14
C ILE A 191 -21.63 -19.00 6.16
N LEU A 192 -22.01 -18.23 5.13
CA LEU A 192 -21.69 -16.80 5.03
C LEU A 192 -22.47 -15.98 6.06
N GLU A 193 -23.76 -16.23 6.21
CA GLU A 193 -24.63 -15.59 7.20
C GLU A 193 -24.10 -15.79 8.61
N ALA A 194 -23.82 -17.05 9.01
CA ALA A 194 -23.31 -17.37 10.34
C ALA A 194 -21.97 -16.68 10.65
N ARG A 195 -21.04 -16.63 9.67
CA ARG A 195 -19.76 -15.91 9.81
C ARG A 195 -19.95 -14.41 9.98
N MET A 196 -20.89 -13.81 9.26
CA MET A 196 -21.16 -12.39 9.37
C MET A 196 -21.87 -12.04 10.68
N CYS A 197 -22.85 -12.83 11.14
CA CYS A 197 -23.46 -12.64 12.46
C CYS A 197 -22.40 -12.71 13.56
N GLN A 198 -21.59 -13.77 13.58
CA GLN A 198 -20.49 -13.94 14.53
C GLN A 198 -19.55 -12.73 14.58
N ILE A 199 -19.22 -12.11 13.44
CA ILE A 199 -18.37 -10.91 13.43
C ILE A 199 -19.09 -9.69 14.00
N ILE A 200 -20.39 -9.54 13.76
CA ILE A 200 -21.21 -8.43 14.27
C ILE A 200 -21.43 -8.54 15.77
N ASP A 201 -21.80 -9.71 16.27
CA ASP A 201 -22.01 -9.97 17.71
C ASP A 201 -20.71 -9.69 18.48
N ARG A 202 -19.59 -10.22 17.98
CA ARG A 202 -18.28 -10.09 18.63
C ARG A 202 -17.67 -8.69 18.46
N LEU A 203 -18.08 -7.93 17.45
CA LEU A 203 -17.81 -6.48 17.34
C LEU A 203 -18.55 -5.67 18.42
N LEU A 204 -19.78 -6.07 18.78
CA LEU A 204 -20.55 -5.43 19.84
C LEU A 204 -20.00 -5.77 21.25
N GLU A 205 -19.56 -7.02 21.45
CA GLU A 205 -18.98 -7.51 22.72
C GLU A 205 -17.54 -7.03 22.98
N GLU A 206 -16.62 -7.27 22.04
CA GLU A 206 -15.16 -7.14 22.25
C GLU A 206 -14.53 -5.99 21.44
N GLY A 207 -15.33 -5.36 20.58
CA GLY A 207 -14.91 -4.24 19.77
C GLY A 207 -14.75 -2.95 20.57
N ASP A 208 -13.62 -2.28 20.36
CA ASP A 208 -13.47 -0.85 20.63
C ASP A 208 -14.34 -0.09 19.62
N VAL A 209 -15.57 0.19 20.05
CA VAL A 209 -16.68 0.77 19.28
C VAL A 209 -17.30 1.89 20.12
N THR A 210 -17.48 3.06 19.52
CA THR A 210 -18.00 4.27 20.20
C THR A 210 -19.43 4.07 20.71
N THR A 211 -19.89 4.95 21.60
CA THR A 211 -21.29 4.93 22.08
C THR A 211 -22.28 5.12 20.95
N HIS A 212 -22.02 6.04 20.01
CA HIS A 212 -22.88 6.30 18.85
C HIS A 212 -22.94 5.10 17.90
N TRP A 213 -21.79 4.48 17.58
CA TRP A 213 -21.79 3.24 16.80
C TRP A 213 -22.50 2.10 17.53
N ARG A 214 -22.32 1.93 18.85
CA ARG A 214 -23.06 0.93 19.63
C ARG A 214 -24.58 1.17 19.54
N THR A 215 -25.05 2.41 19.62
CA THR A 215 -26.47 2.75 19.42
C THR A 215 -26.97 2.40 18.02
N ILE A 216 -26.21 2.70 16.96
CA ILE A 216 -26.57 2.30 15.58
C ILE A 216 -26.66 0.78 15.48
N LEU A 217 -25.61 0.07 15.91
CA LEU A 217 -25.51 -1.37 15.74
C LEU A 217 -26.60 -2.12 16.52
N SER A 218 -26.89 -1.71 17.76
CA SER A 218 -27.98 -2.28 18.56
C SER A 218 -29.40 -1.93 18.08
N ALA A 219 -29.56 -1.08 17.05
CA ALA A 219 -30.88 -0.75 16.48
C ALA A 219 -31.48 -1.88 15.60
N LYS A 220 -30.73 -2.94 15.32
CA LYS A 220 -31.18 -4.17 14.64
C LYS A 220 -30.48 -5.39 15.25
N SER A 221 -31.02 -6.59 15.02
CA SER A 221 -30.29 -7.83 15.29
C SER A 221 -29.16 -8.04 14.26
N ALA A 222 -28.22 -8.94 14.58
CA ALA A 222 -27.14 -9.29 13.67
C ALA A 222 -27.66 -9.85 12.34
N GLU A 223 -28.67 -10.73 12.36
CA GLU A 223 -29.28 -11.32 11.15
C GLU A 223 -29.91 -10.23 10.26
N ALA A 224 -30.57 -9.24 10.85
CA ALA A 224 -31.16 -8.12 10.11
C ALA A 224 -30.09 -7.21 9.48
N TRP A 225 -28.94 -7.01 10.13
CA TRP A 225 -27.77 -6.38 9.52
C TRP A 225 -27.15 -7.22 8.41
N VAL A 226 -26.96 -8.52 8.65
CA VAL A 226 -26.42 -9.47 7.67
C VAL A 226 -27.28 -9.54 6.41
N ALA A 227 -28.61 -9.63 6.54
CA ALA A 227 -29.54 -9.57 5.41
C ALA A 227 -29.45 -8.22 4.66
N THR A 228 -29.38 -7.10 5.38
CA THR A 228 -29.20 -5.76 4.78
C THR A 228 -27.92 -5.68 3.95
N ILE A 229 -26.80 -6.18 4.49
CA ILE A 229 -25.48 -6.10 3.83
C ILE A 229 -25.38 -7.11 2.69
N LEU A 230 -25.83 -8.36 2.87
CA LEU A 230 -25.77 -9.41 1.84
C LEU A 230 -26.60 -9.08 0.60
N ALA A 231 -27.68 -8.28 0.72
CA ALA A 231 -28.40 -7.78 -0.44
C ALA A 231 -27.51 -6.94 -1.40
N LEU A 232 -26.48 -6.28 -0.86
CA LEU A 232 -25.59 -5.35 -1.58
C LEU A 232 -24.24 -5.96 -2.02
N ILE A 233 -23.93 -7.20 -1.60
CA ILE A 233 -22.67 -7.88 -1.95
C ILE A 233 -22.83 -8.62 -3.30
N PRO A 234 -21.97 -8.39 -4.31
CA PRO A 234 -22.01 -9.13 -5.58
C PRO A 234 -21.78 -10.64 -5.37
N THR A 235 -22.50 -11.49 -6.12
CA THR A 235 -22.41 -12.96 -6.00
C THR A 235 -20.98 -13.53 -6.08
N PRO A 236 -20.08 -13.02 -6.94
CA PRO A 236 -18.67 -13.43 -6.92
C PRO A 236 -17.96 -13.22 -5.56
N VAL A 237 -18.23 -12.08 -4.90
CA VAL A 237 -17.67 -11.76 -3.58
C VAL A 237 -18.27 -12.67 -2.51
N LYS A 238 -19.57 -12.98 -2.61
CA LYS A 238 -20.22 -13.95 -1.72
C LYS A 238 -19.59 -15.35 -1.80
N HIS A 239 -19.26 -15.84 -2.99
CA HIS A 239 -18.57 -17.15 -3.14
C HIS A 239 -17.20 -17.18 -2.48
N ILE A 240 -16.43 -16.09 -2.56
CA ILE A 240 -15.14 -15.95 -1.89
C ILE A 240 -15.32 -15.96 -0.36
N LEU A 241 -16.29 -15.20 0.15
CA LEU A 241 -16.57 -15.10 1.59
C LEU A 241 -17.15 -16.38 2.20
N ALA A 242 -17.90 -17.17 1.43
CA ALA A 242 -18.44 -18.47 1.82
C ALA A 242 -17.45 -19.64 1.70
N ALA A 243 -16.23 -19.40 1.21
CA ALA A 243 -15.26 -20.46 0.93
C ALA A 243 -14.75 -21.17 2.22
N PRO A 244 -14.17 -22.38 2.12
CA PRO A 244 -13.49 -23.03 3.25
C PRO A 244 -12.04 -22.54 3.46
N ARG A 245 -11.50 -21.73 2.54
CA ARG A 245 -10.14 -21.17 2.58
C ARG A 245 -10.17 -19.64 2.51
N PRO A 246 -9.20 -18.92 3.11
CA PRO A 246 -9.04 -17.49 2.86
C PRO A 246 -8.85 -17.19 1.36
N PRO A 247 -9.20 -15.98 0.90
CA PRO A 247 -8.87 -15.55 -0.44
C PRO A 247 -7.36 -15.45 -0.66
N THR A 248 -6.96 -15.59 -1.92
CA THR A 248 -5.62 -15.36 -2.43
C THR A 248 -5.59 -14.05 -3.23
N ALA A 249 -4.39 -13.56 -3.53
CA ALA A 249 -4.22 -12.46 -4.48
C ALA A 249 -4.61 -12.82 -5.93
N ALA A 250 -4.95 -14.07 -6.24
CA ALA A 250 -5.57 -14.46 -7.52
C ALA A 250 -7.09 -14.26 -7.48
N ASP A 251 -7.76 -14.74 -6.42
CA ASP A 251 -9.21 -14.54 -6.22
C ASP A 251 -9.59 -13.06 -6.17
N TRP A 252 -8.72 -12.23 -5.58
CA TRP A 252 -8.89 -10.77 -5.60
C TRP A 252 -8.79 -10.14 -6.98
N ARG A 253 -8.13 -10.80 -7.95
CA ARG A 253 -7.91 -10.29 -9.31
C ARG A 253 -8.93 -10.81 -10.32
N SER A 254 -9.69 -11.86 -9.99
CA SER A 254 -10.86 -12.28 -10.78
C SER A 254 -12.12 -11.47 -10.45
N LEU A 255 -12.15 -10.76 -9.30
CA LEU A 255 -13.18 -9.77 -9.02
C LEU A 255 -13.03 -8.52 -9.90
N ALA A 256 -14.16 -8.10 -10.47
CA ALA A 256 -14.28 -6.85 -11.22
C ALA A 256 -14.17 -5.61 -10.32
N TRP A 257 -13.61 -4.54 -10.88
CA TRP A 257 -13.77 -3.18 -10.38
C TRP A 257 -14.94 -2.53 -11.11
N GLN A 258 -15.88 -1.95 -10.36
CA GLN A 258 -16.87 -1.01 -10.87
C GLN A 258 -16.32 0.41 -10.67
N ASP A 259 -15.99 1.11 -11.76
CA ASP A 259 -15.68 2.54 -11.70
C ASP A 259 -16.98 3.31 -11.52
N THR A 260 -17.17 3.90 -10.33
CA THR A 260 -18.46 4.43 -9.90
C THR A 260 -18.30 5.59 -8.91
N SER A 261 -19.23 6.54 -8.94
CA SER A 261 -19.34 7.63 -7.96
C SER A 261 -20.20 7.28 -6.74
N LEU A 262 -20.61 6.02 -6.60
CA LEU A 262 -21.50 5.54 -5.56
C LEU A 262 -20.78 5.21 -4.25
N PHE A 263 -21.55 5.17 -3.17
CA PHE A 263 -21.08 4.71 -1.86
C PHE A 263 -20.76 3.21 -1.95
N GLY A 264 -19.67 2.76 -1.33
CA GLY A 264 -19.30 1.36 -1.37
C GLY A 264 -18.05 1.06 -0.56
N VAL A 265 -17.71 -0.22 -0.49
CA VAL A 265 -16.44 -0.70 0.05
C VAL A 265 -15.67 -1.42 -1.05
N TYR A 266 -14.37 -1.15 -1.12
CA TYR A 266 -13.48 -1.65 -2.15
C TYR A 266 -12.32 -2.40 -1.49
N ALA A 267 -11.97 -3.56 -2.05
CA ALA A 267 -10.71 -4.22 -1.80
C ALA A 267 -9.66 -3.73 -2.79
N TRP A 268 -8.43 -3.57 -2.34
CA TRP A 268 -7.35 -3.04 -3.17
C TRP A 268 -6.05 -3.84 -2.96
N VAL A 269 -5.66 -4.58 -4.00
CA VAL A 269 -4.46 -5.41 -4.03
C VAL A 269 -3.25 -4.58 -4.42
N LEU A 270 -2.48 -4.20 -3.40
CA LEU A 270 -1.21 -3.51 -3.50
C LEU A 270 -0.07 -4.52 -3.71
N LYS A 271 0.43 -4.59 -4.95
CA LYS A 271 1.71 -5.25 -5.24
C LYS A 271 2.84 -4.50 -4.54
N ARG A 272 3.60 -5.20 -3.70
CA ARG A 272 4.73 -4.65 -2.95
C ARG A 272 5.70 -3.89 -3.86
N GLY A 273 5.88 -2.59 -3.59
CA GLY A 273 6.77 -1.72 -4.37
C GLY A 273 8.20 -2.25 -4.45
N ARG A 274 8.88 -2.02 -5.59
CA ARG A 274 10.22 -2.57 -5.92
C ARG A 274 11.39 -1.93 -5.14
N GLY A 275 11.18 -1.61 -3.86
CA GLY A 275 12.17 -0.99 -2.97
C GLY A 275 13.44 -1.84 -2.83
N SER A 276 14.61 -1.17 -2.84
CA SER A 276 15.92 -1.79 -3.07
C SER A 276 16.40 -2.79 -2.00
N GLY A 277 15.88 -2.69 -0.77
CA GLY A 277 16.22 -3.56 0.39
C GLY A 277 15.05 -4.37 0.96
N LEU A 278 13.97 -4.56 0.20
CA LEU A 278 12.86 -5.44 0.59
C LEU A 278 13.17 -6.89 0.18
N ASN A 279 12.80 -7.86 1.02
CA ASN A 279 13.04 -9.28 0.73
C ASN A 279 12.09 -9.78 -0.39
N PRO A 280 12.58 -10.19 -1.57
CA PRO A 280 11.73 -10.65 -2.66
C PRO A 280 11.20 -12.08 -2.46
N LEU A 281 11.83 -12.91 -1.61
CA LEU A 281 11.31 -14.23 -1.25
C LEU A 281 10.05 -14.14 -0.36
N ARG A 282 9.75 -12.95 0.17
CA ARG A 282 8.49 -12.61 0.83
C ARG A 282 7.58 -11.87 -0.17
N VAL A 283 6.97 -12.65 -1.05
CA VAL A 283 5.83 -12.22 -1.89
C VAL A 283 4.64 -11.96 -0.96
N GLU A 284 4.68 -10.78 -0.35
CA GLU A 284 3.56 -10.18 0.37
C GLU A 284 2.90 -9.24 -0.63
N ASP A 285 1.87 -9.71 -1.34
CA ASP A 285 0.82 -8.80 -1.77
C ASP A 285 0.17 -8.20 -0.51
N TYR A 286 -0.34 -6.99 -0.60
CA TYR A 286 -1.05 -6.33 0.48
C TYR A 286 -2.50 -6.09 0.06
N VAL A 287 -3.45 -6.25 0.98
CA VAL A 287 -4.88 -5.97 0.73
C VAL A 287 -5.30 -4.84 1.66
N TYR A 288 -5.66 -3.70 1.08
CA TYR A 288 -6.39 -2.64 1.76
C TYR A 288 -7.89 -2.85 1.56
N ILE A 289 -8.69 -2.57 2.58
CA ILE A 289 -10.15 -2.51 2.55
C ILE A 289 -10.54 -1.08 2.91
N GLY A 290 -11.41 -0.45 2.13
CA GLY A 290 -11.83 0.92 2.42
C GLY A 290 -12.90 1.48 1.49
N SER A 291 -13.56 2.54 1.95
CA SER A 291 -14.67 3.22 1.28
C SER A 291 -14.29 4.32 0.29
N ALA A 292 -13.00 4.69 0.18
CA ALA A 292 -12.53 5.69 -0.78
C ALA A 292 -11.08 5.43 -1.23
N THR A 293 -10.75 5.72 -2.49
CA THR A 293 -9.41 5.48 -3.06
C THR A 293 -8.89 6.73 -3.79
N ASN A 294 -7.72 7.23 -3.40
CA ASN A 294 -7.09 8.38 -4.05
C ASN A 294 -5.77 7.99 -4.74
N ARG A 295 -5.85 7.75 -6.06
CA ARG A 295 -4.72 7.77 -7.03
C ARG A 295 -3.45 7.02 -6.61
N ILE A 296 -3.52 5.70 -6.42
CA ILE A 296 -2.33 4.84 -6.28
C ILE A 296 -2.50 3.56 -7.12
N THR A 297 -1.40 3.04 -7.67
CA THR A 297 -1.38 1.87 -8.55
C THR A 297 -1.63 0.55 -7.82
N GLY A 298 -2.63 -0.23 -8.25
CA GLY A 298 -2.89 -1.61 -7.81
C GLY A 298 -4.08 -2.22 -8.58
N HIS A 299 -4.57 -3.39 -8.13
CA HIS A 299 -5.84 -3.94 -8.63
C HIS A 299 -6.96 -3.61 -7.64
N PHE A 300 -8.04 -2.99 -8.11
CA PHE A 300 -9.22 -2.71 -7.29
C PHE A 300 -10.29 -3.78 -7.54
N ALA A 301 -11.07 -4.09 -6.51
CA ALA A 301 -12.18 -5.03 -6.56
C ALA A 301 -13.34 -4.48 -5.73
N THR A 302 -14.55 -4.50 -6.30
CA THR A 302 -15.75 -3.99 -5.63
C THR A 302 -16.31 -5.05 -4.68
N LEU A 303 -16.46 -4.73 -3.39
CA LEU A 303 -17.02 -5.64 -2.37
C LEU A 303 -18.52 -5.43 -2.15
N LEU A 304 -18.93 -4.17 -2.15
CA LEU A 304 -20.28 -3.70 -1.89
C LEU A 304 -20.42 -2.31 -2.51
N VAL A 305 -21.53 -2.03 -3.17
CA VAL A 305 -21.92 -0.69 -3.66
C VAL A 305 -23.39 -0.46 -3.33
N MET A 306 -23.74 0.80 -3.03
CA MET A 306 -25.10 1.24 -2.81
C MET A 306 -25.33 2.68 -3.28
N GLU A 307 -26.56 2.97 -3.66
CA GLU A 307 -27.08 4.34 -3.79
C GLU A 307 -27.74 4.74 -2.45
N PRO A 308 -27.72 6.01 -2.04
CA PRO A 308 -28.58 6.48 -0.95
C PRO A 308 -30.04 6.51 -1.45
N ALA A 309 -31.00 6.26 -0.55
CA ALA A 309 -32.42 6.20 -0.93
C ALA A 309 -32.98 7.54 -1.47
N SER A 310 -32.33 8.65 -1.11
CA SER A 310 -32.60 9.99 -1.62
C SER A 310 -31.32 10.84 -1.58
N SER A 311 -31.39 12.07 -2.09
CA SER A 311 -30.35 13.09 -1.91
C SER A 311 -30.44 13.82 -0.55
N GLU A 312 -31.34 13.42 0.34
CA GLU A 312 -31.47 14.04 1.67
C GLU A 312 -30.29 13.66 2.58
N ILE A 313 -29.90 14.61 3.44
CA ILE A 313 -28.76 14.44 4.36
C ILE A 313 -28.95 13.21 5.26
N GLY A 314 -30.19 12.90 5.66
CA GLY A 314 -30.51 11.72 6.47
C GLY A 314 -30.20 10.40 5.78
N ASP A 315 -30.59 10.24 4.51
CA ASP A 315 -30.34 8.99 3.76
C ASP A 315 -28.89 8.86 3.29
N ILE A 316 -28.25 9.99 2.95
CA ILE A 316 -26.79 10.04 2.71
C ILE A 316 -26.03 9.60 3.98
N THR A 317 -26.50 9.99 5.17
CA THR A 317 -25.88 9.61 6.44
C THR A 317 -26.07 8.11 6.71
N LYS A 318 -27.29 7.57 6.58
CA LYS A 318 -27.57 6.12 6.68
C LYS A 318 -26.72 5.28 5.71
N ALA A 319 -26.55 5.74 4.47
CA ALA A 319 -25.72 5.07 3.48
C ALA A 319 -24.23 5.06 3.87
N ARG A 320 -23.73 6.18 4.40
CA ARG A 320 -22.37 6.29 4.94
C ARG A 320 -22.16 5.41 6.18
N GLU A 321 -23.14 5.34 7.08
CA GLU A 321 -23.13 4.45 8.25
C GLU A 321 -23.02 2.98 7.83
N LEU A 322 -23.89 2.54 6.90
CA LEU A 322 -23.89 1.16 6.39
C LEU A 322 -22.57 0.81 5.69
N VAL A 323 -21.98 1.72 4.93
CA VAL A 323 -20.69 1.51 4.26
C VAL A 323 -19.53 1.43 5.24
N VAL A 324 -19.46 2.27 6.27
CA VAL A 324 -18.38 2.21 7.27
C VAL A 324 -18.50 0.97 8.16
N PHE A 325 -19.73 0.52 8.46
CA PHE A 325 -19.95 -0.75 9.15
C PHE A 325 -19.55 -1.96 8.29
N ALA A 326 -19.92 -1.96 7.00
CA ALA A 326 -19.47 -2.97 6.05
C ALA A 326 -17.93 -2.95 5.88
N GLU A 327 -17.29 -1.78 5.90
CA GLU A 327 -15.82 -1.64 5.87
C GLU A 327 -15.17 -2.33 7.07
N ALA A 328 -15.73 -2.21 8.28
CA ALA A 328 -15.25 -2.91 9.47
C ALA A 328 -15.44 -4.44 9.36
N ILE A 329 -16.62 -4.90 8.96
CA ILE A 329 -16.93 -6.32 8.77
C ILE A 329 -15.99 -6.94 7.71
N PHE A 330 -15.80 -6.30 6.55
CA PHE A 330 -14.88 -6.77 5.53
C PHE A 330 -13.41 -6.73 5.99
N THR A 331 -13.01 -5.71 6.76
CA THR A 331 -11.66 -5.62 7.32
C THR A 331 -11.33 -6.83 8.22
N ILE A 332 -12.31 -7.31 8.97
CA ILE A 332 -12.19 -8.52 9.81
C ILE A 332 -12.29 -9.80 8.97
N LEU A 333 -13.33 -9.94 8.14
CA LEU A 333 -13.54 -11.10 7.25
C LEU A 333 -12.30 -11.39 6.39
N PHE A 334 -11.66 -10.36 5.84
CA PHE A 334 -10.50 -10.52 4.98
C PHE A 334 -9.15 -10.45 5.72
N GLY A 335 -9.14 -10.38 7.06
CA GLY A 335 -7.90 -10.24 7.84
C GLY A 335 -7.07 -9.03 7.42
N ALA A 336 -7.73 -7.96 6.97
CA ALA A 336 -7.06 -6.77 6.42
C ALA A 336 -6.48 -5.85 7.51
N LEU A 337 -6.64 -6.21 8.78
CA LEU A 337 -6.01 -5.58 9.93
C LEU A 337 -4.48 -5.69 9.83
N THR A 338 -3.78 -4.56 9.92
CA THR A 338 -2.32 -4.58 9.96
C THR A 338 -1.83 -5.02 11.34
N GLU A 339 -1.06 -6.10 11.41
CA GLU A 339 -0.16 -6.34 12.55
C GLU A 339 0.96 -5.28 12.55
N THR A 340 0.68 -4.11 13.14
CA THR A 340 1.69 -3.07 13.29
C THR A 340 2.64 -3.41 14.44
N GLU A 341 3.76 -4.05 14.12
CA GLU A 341 4.98 -4.17 14.96
C GLU A 341 5.61 -2.79 15.32
N SER A 342 4.86 -1.70 15.23
CA SER A 342 5.36 -0.34 15.01
C SER A 342 4.85 0.64 16.06
N ALA A 343 5.78 1.12 16.88
CA ALA A 343 5.65 2.28 17.77
C ALA A 343 4.63 2.19 18.92
N GLY A 344 4.98 1.44 19.97
CA GLY A 344 4.75 1.82 21.38
C GLY A 344 3.33 1.74 21.96
N VAL A 345 2.27 1.87 21.17
CA VAL A 345 0.89 1.84 21.65
C VAL A 345 0.43 0.39 21.83
N THR A 346 0.68 -0.16 23.02
CA THR A 346 0.42 -1.55 23.40
C THR A 346 -1.04 -1.97 23.22
N ASP A 347 -1.98 -1.08 23.55
CA ASP A 347 -3.42 -1.36 23.49
C ASP A 347 -3.91 -1.59 22.05
N ARG A 348 -3.49 -0.77 21.09
CA ARG A 348 -3.88 -0.92 19.67
C ARG A 348 -3.43 -2.27 19.09
N ALA A 349 -2.26 -2.76 19.52
CA ALA A 349 -1.80 -4.11 19.17
C ALA A 349 -2.57 -5.22 19.91
N GLY A 350 -3.24 -4.94 21.02
CA GLY A 350 -4.23 -5.80 21.66
C GLY A 350 -5.56 -5.83 20.88
N GLN A 351 -6.13 -4.65 20.62
CA GLN A 351 -7.34 -4.43 19.80
C GLN A 351 -7.23 -5.15 18.43
N HIS A 352 -6.15 -4.91 17.69
CA HIS A 352 -5.94 -5.55 16.38
C HIS A 352 -5.86 -7.08 16.48
N ARG A 353 -5.31 -7.64 17.58
CA ARG A 353 -5.30 -9.10 17.80
C ARG A 353 -6.67 -9.66 18.17
N ARG A 354 -7.47 -8.95 18.99
CA ARG A 354 -8.88 -9.30 19.26
C ARG A 354 -9.67 -9.35 17.96
N LEU A 355 -9.70 -8.25 17.22
CA LEU A 355 -10.43 -8.15 15.94
C LEU A 355 -9.91 -9.14 14.88
N HIS A 356 -8.61 -9.42 14.82
CA HIS A 356 -8.08 -10.44 13.90
C HIS A 356 -8.51 -11.86 14.29
N SER A 357 -8.68 -12.16 15.58
CA SER A 357 -9.18 -13.48 16.04
C SER A 357 -10.65 -13.75 15.66
N LEU A 358 -11.42 -12.71 15.32
CA LEU A 358 -12.78 -12.82 14.78
C LEU A 358 -12.81 -13.23 13.29
N SER A 359 -11.66 -13.26 12.61
CA SER A 359 -11.57 -13.66 11.21
C SER A 359 -11.68 -15.18 11.06
N PRO A 360 -12.57 -15.71 10.18
CA PRO A 360 -12.89 -17.15 10.14
C PRO A 360 -11.77 -18.06 9.60
N TRP A 361 -10.60 -17.49 9.27
CA TRP A 361 -9.48 -18.19 8.62
C TRP A 361 -8.29 -18.50 9.56
N VAL A 362 -8.31 -17.92 10.77
CA VAL A 362 -7.14 -17.81 11.68
C VAL A 362 -6.51 -19.15 12.05
N HIS A 363 -7.31 -20.21 12.18
CA HIS A 363 -6.89 -21.45 12.83
C HIS A 363 -6.18 -22.47 11.92
N THR A 364 -6.20 -22.31 10.60
CA THR A 364 -5.66 -23.33 9.67
C THR A 364 -4.78 -22.79 8.54
N GLN A 365 -5.00 -21.56 8.04
CA GLN A 365 -4.29 -21.05 6.87
C GLN A 365 -3.88 -19.58 7.05
N ARG A 366 -2.58 -19.30 6.89
CA ARG A 366 -2.11 -17.91 6.77
C ARG A 366 -2.51 -17.35 5.41
N PHE A 367 -3.03 -16.13 5.39
CA PHE A 367 -3.30 -15.41 4.14
C PHE A 367 -2.02 -15.30 3.29
N ASN A 368 -2.18 -15.46 1.98
CA ASN A 368 -1.11 -15.20 0.99
C ASN A 368 -0.92 -13.69 0.70
N TYR A 369 -1.49 -12.83 1.54
CA TYR A 369 -1.32 -11.38 1.54
C TYR A 369 -1.23 -10.87 2.98
N ARG A 370 -0.80 -9.61 3.17
CA ARG A 370 -0.91 -8.91 4.46
C ARG A 370 -2.02 -7.87 4.43
N GLY A 371 -2.76 -7.77 5.53
CA GLY A 371 -3.67 -6.66 5.74
C GLY A 371 -2.97 -5.31 5.75
N LEU A 372 -3.57 -4.34 5.06
CA LEU A 372 -3.36 -2.92 5.27
C LEU A 372 -4.68 -2.31 5.76
N CYS A 373 -4.73 -2.00 7.04
CA CYS A 373 -5.72 -1.09 7.61
C CYS A 373 -5.08 -0.26 8.71
N SER A 374 -5.51 1.00 8.84
CA SER A 374 -4.92 2.01 9.73
C SER A 374 -5.60 2.14 11.09
N HIS A 375 -6.84 1.66 11.22
CA HIS A 375 -7.67 1.72 12.42
C HIS A 375 -8.88 0.78 12.28
N ASN A 376 -9.59 0.51 13.38
CA ASN A 376 -10.98 0.04 13.29
C ASN A 376 -11.85 1.19 12.76
N PRO A 377 -12.63 1.03 11.67
CA PRO A 377 -13.50 2.10 11.17
C PRO A 377 -14.57 2.55 12.18
N LEU A 378 -14.94 1.69 13.14
CA LEU A 378 -15.92 1.96 14.20
C LEU A 378 -15.33 2.60 15.47
N ALA A 379 -14.01 2.84 15.51
CA ALA A 379 -13.33 3.50 16.64
C ALA A 379 -13.31 5.04 16.52
N LEU A 380 -13.97 5.60 15.50
CA LEU A 380 -14.16 7.03 15.29
C LEU A 380 -15.61 7.32 14.91
N ASP A 381 -16.20 8.36 15.48
CA ASP A 381 -17.54 8.79 15.15
C ASP A 381 -17.61 9.53 13.81
N LEU A 382 -18.77 9.46 13.15
CA LEU A 382 -19.01 10.13 11.88
C LEU A 382 -19.32 11.62 12.09
N GLU A 383 -18.29 12.40 12.47
CA GLU A 383 -18.34 13.85 12.70
C GLU A 383 -19.37 14.58 11.80
N PRO A 384 -20.48 15.09 12.37
CA PRO A 384 -21.55 15.70 11.60
C PRO A 384 -21.09 17.06 11.06
N ARG A 385 -20.81 17.12 9.75
CA ARG A 385 -20.40 18.36 9.05
C ARG A 385 -21.43 19.51 9.07
N GLY A 386 -22.57 19.34 9.75
CA GLY A 386 -23.51 20.41 10.09
C GLY A 386 -23.06 21.32 11.24
N GLY A 387 -21.93 21.03 11.89
CA GLY A 387 -21.28 21.93 12.85
C GLY A 387 -20.78 23.22 12.19
N ILE A 388 -21.67 24.20 12.02
CA ILE A 388 -21.30 25.59 11.71
C ILE A 388 -20.36 26.06 12.82
N CYS A 389 -19.16 26.51 12.45
CA CYS A 389 -18.15 26.99 13.39
C CYS A 389 -18.56 28.38 13.95
N SER A 390 -19.50 28.39 14.91
CA SER A 390 -20.04 29.59 15.56
C SER A 390 -19.00 30.38 16.38
N SER A 391 -17.80 29.83 16.55
CA SER A 391 -16.65 30.44 17.22
C SER A 391 -15.63 31.07 16.27
N CYS A 392 -15.88 31.10 14.95
CA CYS A 392 -15.20 32.03 14.05
C CYS A 392 -15.94 33.38 14.07
N PRO A 393 -15.44 34.43 14.75
CA PRO A 393 -16.04 35.75 14.65
C PRO A 393 -15.92 36.25 13.20
N MET A 394 -17.06 36.60 12.60
CA MET A 394 -17.08 37.40 11.38
C MET A 394 -16.57 38.80 11.72
N GLU A 395 -15.31 39.08 11.37
CA GLU A 395 -14.66 40.39 11.57
C GLU A 395 -15.22 41.42 10.57
N ASN A 396 -16.49 41.80 10.79
CA ASN A 396 -17.23 42.77 9.99
C ASN A 396 -16.74 44.21 10.26
N THR A 397 -15.57 44.55 9.72
CA THR A 397 -15.08 45.93 9.65
C THR A 397 -14.55 46.26 8.26
N ASP A 398 -15.43 46.79 7.40
CA ASP A 398 -15.05 47.61 6.25
C ASP A 398 -15.56 49.06 6.44
N PRO A 399 -14.73 49.97 6.98
CA PRO A 399 -15.13 51.33 7.32
C PRO A 399 -14.75 52.36 6.24
N ARG A 400 -15.19 52.20 4.98
CA ARG A 400 -15.12 53.24 3.93
C ARG A 400 -16.21 53.15 2.85
N GLN A 401 -17.26 53.98 2.98
CA GLN A 401 -17.62 55.04 2.00
C GLN A 401 -18.98 55.68 2.31
N SER A 402 -18.97 56.85 2.95
CA SER A 402 -20.09 57.79 2.94
C SER A 402 -19.91 58.79 1.80
N GLY A 403 -20.63 58.61 0.71
CA GLY A 403 -20.77 59.59 -0.39
C GLY A 403 -22.11 60.33 -0.28
N PRO A 404 -22.19 61.63 -0.64
CA PRO A 404 -23.42 62.40 -0.51
C PRO A 404 -24.48 62.01 -1.55
N VAL A 405 -25.75 62.08 -1.15
CA VAL A 405 -26.91 61.97 -2.05
C VAL A 405 -26.97 63.20 -2.96
N ALA A 406 -27.30 62.99 -4.24
CA ALA A 406 -27.61 64.04 -5.19
C ALA A 406 -29.07 63.89 -5.68
N ASP A 407 -29.86 64.94 -5.54
CA ASP A 407 -31.26 64.96 -5.98
C ASP A 407 -31.40 64.82 -7.49
N TYR A 408 -32.41 64.07 -7.93
CA TYR A 408 -32.98 64.22 -9.26
C TYR A 408 -34.46 64.58 -9.15
N LYS A 409 -34.80 65.79 -9.62
CA LYS A 409 -36.18 66.26 -9.74
C LYS A 409 -36.89 65.52 -10.88
N ALA A 410 -38.18 65.29 -10.71
CA ALA A 410 -39.08 64.98 -11.81
C ALA A 410 -39.31 66.23 -12.68
N THR A 411 -39.61 66.00 -13.96
CA THR A 411 -40.27 66.95 -14.86
C THR A 411 -41.26 66.18 -15.72
N GLU A 412 -42.51 66.64 -15.73
CA GLU A 412 -43.58 66.14 -16.61
C GLU A 412 -43.51 66.85 -17.97
N SER A 413 -43.64 66.10 -19.07
CA SER A 413 -44.08 66.54 -20.41
C SER A 413 -44.23 65.31 -21.32
#